data_AF-A0A814U411-F1
#
_entry.id   AF-A0A814U411-F1
#
_cell.length_a   1.000
_cell.length_b   1.000
_cell.length_c   1.000
_cell.angle_alpha   90.00
_cell.angle_beta   90.00
_cell.angle_gamma   90.00
#
_symmetry.space_group_name_H-M   'P 1'
#
loop_
_entity.id
_entity.type
_entity.pdbx_description
1 polymer ?
#
loop_
_entity_poly.entity_id
_entity_poly.type
_entity_poly.pdbx_seq_one_letter_code
_entity_poly.pdbx_strand_id
1 'polypeptide(L)'
;MIHEVEQEEIDRAKREKRTPSPLGMIFDINHGIHDRRLYNVPTANEVAAVFVGEDSEIPTYRHIAIHPRGHNLQTISILHPHCDPMTYFLLFPHGDKGWYLELEKIDQSRNRRRVSMLQFYSYRLAIHPTFSAIHYREKLFQ
;
A
#
# COMPACT_ATOMS: atom_id res chain seq x y z
N MET A 1 5.13 -0.95 -17.11
CA MET A 1 5.74 0.39 -16.92
C MET A 1 4.65 1.46 -17.00
N ILE A 2 4.84 2.64 -16.41
CA ILE A 2 3.79 3.68 -16.35
C ILE A 2 3.25 4.09 -17.72
N HIS A 3 4.11 4.03 -18.74
CA HIS A 3 3.77 4.28 -20.14
C HIS A 3 2.80 3.24 -20.74
N GLU A 4 2.90 1.97 -20.33
CA GLU A 4 1.97 0.92 -20.77
C GLU A 4 0.57 1.16 -20.19
N VAL A 5 0.51 1.56 -18.91
CA VAL A 5 -0.74 1.90 -18.22
C VAL A 5 -1.41 3.12 -18.87
N GLU A 6 -0.62 4.13 -19.25
CA GLU A 6 -1.11 5.32 -19.96
C GLU A 6 -1.73 4.95 -21.32
N GLN A 7 -1.07 4.09 -22.10
CA GLN A 7 -1.59 3.63 -23.39
C GLN A 7 -2.91 2.85 -23.23
N GLU A 8 -2.99 1.95 -22.25
CA GLU A 8 -4.20 1.18 -21.97
C GLU A 8 -5.40 2.07 -21.57
N GLU A 9 -5.18 3.08 -20.73
CA GLU A 9 -6.22 4.03 -20.33
C GLU A 9 -6.70 4.90 -21.51
N ILE A 10 -5.79 5.33 -22.38
CA ILE A 10 -6.14 6.06 -23.61
C ILE A 10 -7.04 5.20 -24.50
N ASP A 11 -6.71 3.91 -24.68
CA ASP A 11 -7.48 3.01 -25.52
C ASP A 11 -8.81 2.57 -24.88
N ARG A 12 -8.89 2.52 -23.55
CA ARG A 12 -10.15 2.34 -22.83
C ARG A 12 -11.05 3.57 -22.97
N ALA A 13 -10.53 4.78 -22.77
CA ALA A 13 -11.28 6.02 -22.91
C ALA A 13 -11.87 6.21 -24.32
N LYS A 14 -11.12 5.83 -25.36
CA LYS A 14 -11.61 5.78 -26.75
C LYS A 14 -12.79 4.83 -26.93
N ARG A 15 -12.73 3.61 -26.34
CA ARG A 15 -13.80 2.61 -26.39
C ARG A 15 -15.06 3.09 -25.69
N GLU A 16 -14.90 3.76 -24.56
CA GLU A 16 -15.99 4.27 -23.72
C GLU A 16 -16.53 5.64 -24.18
N LYS A 17 -15.96 6.22 -25.25
CA LYS A 17 -16.27 7.58 -25.73
C LYS A 17 -16.17 8.64 -24.63
N ARG A 18 -15.26 8.43 -23.68
CA ARG A 18 -14.96 9.33 -22.57
C ARG A 18 -13.72 10.15 -22.92
N THR A 19 -13.68 11.41 -22.52
CA THR A 19 -12.45 12.20 -22.52
C THR A 19 -11.64 11.86 -21.26
N PRO A 20 -10.39 11.38 -21.39
CA PRO A 20 -9.54 11.13 -20.22
C PRO A 20 -9.20 12.46 -19.55
N SER A 21 -9.30 12.51 -18.22
CA SER A 21 -8.91 13.69 -17.44
C SER A 21 -7.40 13.87 -17.54
N PRO A 22 -6.88 15.00 -18.04
CA PRO A 22 -5.44 15.21 -18.18
C PRO A 22 -4.84 15.51 -16.81
N LEU A 23 -4.31 14.49 -16.16
CA LEU A 23 -3.43 14.64 -15.00
C LEU A 23 -2.00 14.80 -15.52
N GLY A 24 -1.48 16.03 -15.46
CA GLY A 24 -0.09 16.32 -15.76
C GLY A 24 0.75 16.20 -14.49
N MET A 25 1.81 15.39 -14.54
CA MET A 25 2.82 15.34 -13.47
C MET A 25 3.96 16.28 -13.85
N ILE A 26 4.17 17.33 -13.05
CA ILE A 26 5.27 18.27 -13.23
C ILE A 26 6.34 17.94 -12.19
N PHE A 27 7.52 17.53 -12.66
CA PHE A 27 8.70 17.40 -11.81
C PHE A 27 9.43 18.75 -11.81
N ASP A 28 9.44 19.46 -10.68
CA ASP A 28 10.34 20.60 -10.49
C ASP A 28 11.72 20.06 -10.11
N ILE A 29 12.64 20.12 -11.08
CA ILE A 29 14.01 19.60 -10.97
C ILE A 29 14.99 20.79 -10.88
N ASN A 30 14.61 21.89 -10.22
CA ASN A 30 15.52 23.01 -9.98
C ASN A 30 16.65 22.63 -9.01
N HIS A 31 17.68 21.98 -9.58
CA HIS A 31 18.88 21.47 -8.90
C HIS A 31 19.81 22.57 -8.34
N GLY A 32 19.57 23.84 -8.65
CA GLY A 32 20.42 24.95 -8.24
C GLY A 32 20.03 25.62 -6.91
N ILE A 33 18.79 25.44 -6.42
CA ILE A 33 18.24 26.23 -5.31
C ILE A 33 17.98 25.38 -4.05
N HIS A 34 17.89 24.06 -4.18
CA HIS A 34 17.53 23.17 -3.08
C HIS A 34 18.68 22.24 -2.65
N ASP A 35 18.86 22.09 -1.33
CA ASP A 35 19.91 21.26 -0.72
C ASP A 35 19.81 19.80 -1.18
N ARG A 36 20.87 19.30 -1.83
CA ARG A 36 20.99 17.91 -2.32
C ARG A 36 20.87 16.86 -1.19
N ARG A 37 20.99 17.24 0.08
CA ARG A 37 20.79 16.33 1.23
C ARG A 37 19.32 16.11 1.59
N LEU A 38 18.43 17.00 1.15
CA LEU A 38 17.00 16.96 1.49
C LEU A 38 16.13 16.41 0.36
N TYR A 39 16.58 16.54 -0.90
CA TYR A 39 15.79 16.13 -2.07
C TYR A 39 16.60 15.22 -3.00
N ASN A 40 16.40 13.91 -2.86
CA ASN A 40 16.92 12.93 -3.80
C ASN A 40 16.03 12.86 -5.05
N VAL A 41 16.65 12.72 -6.22
CA VAL A 41 15.92 12.44 -7.47
C VAL A 41 15.15 11.13 -7.29
N PRO A 42 13.86 11.05 -7.67
CA PRO A 42 13.09 9.82 -7.55
C PRO A 42 13.75 8.70 -8.35
N THR A 43 14.12 7.60 -7.69
CA THR A 43 14.63 6.38 -8.34
C THR A 43 13.57 5.30 -8.50
N ALA A 44 12.41 5.47 -7.86
CA ALA A 44 11.26 4.59 -7.97
C ALA A 44 10.21 5.19 -8.93
N ASN A 45 9.45 4.33 -9.61
CA ASN A 45 8.27 4.71 -10.39
C ASN A 45 7.05 5.02 -9.49
N GLU A 46 7.27 5.24 -8.20
CA GLU A 46 6.25 5.51 -7.19
C GLU A 46 6.18 7.02 -6.96
N VAL A 47 4.97 7.57 -6.96
CA VAL A 47 4.73 9.00 -6.78
C VAL A 47 3.68 9.19 -5.69
N ALA A 48 3.98 10.05 -4.72
CA ALA A 48 3.05 10.44 -3.67
C ALA A 48 2.44 11.81 -4.00
N ALA A 49 1.12 11.93 -3.89
CA ALA A 49 0.41 13.19 -3.97
C ALA A 49 -0.01 13.64 -2.55
N VAL A 50 0.26 14.90 -2.21
CA VAL A 50 -0.22 15.52 -0.97
C VAL A 50 -1.49 16.30 -1.30
N PHE A 51 -2.60 15.91 -0.68
CA PHE A 51 -3.84 16.68 -0.75
C PHE A 51 -3.80 17.77 0.31
N VAL A 52 -3.94 19.03 -0.10
CA VAL A 52 -4.15 20.16 0.79
C VAL A 52 -5.61 20.56 0.65
N GLY A 53 -6.38 20.40 1.73
CA GLY A 53 -7.79 20.80 1.80
C GLY A 53 -8.14 21.16 3.24
N GLU A 54 -9.27 21.84 3.44
CA GLU A 54 -9.82 22.05 4.79
C GLU A 54 -10.31 20.71 5.38
N ASP A 55 -10.41 20.57 6.70
CA ASP A 55 -10.60 19.29 7.43
C ASP A 55 -11.76 18.41 6.93
N SER A 56 -12.74 18.98 6.23
CA SER A 56 -13.91 18.31 5.65
C SER A 56 -13.77 17.88 4.18
N GLU A 57 -12.72 18.29 3.47
CA GLU A 57 -12.55 18.01 2.03
C GLU A 57 -11.70 16.77 1.74
N ILE A 58 -10.99 16.24 2.74
CA ILE A 58 -10.15 15.04 2.56
C ILE A 58 -11.07 13.80 2.55
N PRO A 59 -11.09 13.01 1.47
CA PRO A 59 -11.93 11.80 1.41
C PRO A 59 -11.59 10.84 2.55
N THR A 60 -12.59 10.51 3.36
CA THR A 60 -12.46 9.54 4.47
C THR A 60 -12.27 8.12 3.95
N TYR A 61 -12.79 7.83 2.75
CA TYR A 61 -12.62 6.54 2.08
C TYR A 61 -11.35 6.54 1.25
N ARG A 62 -10.39 5.73 1.67
CA ARG A 62 -9.15 5.44 0.93
C ARG A 62 -9.29 4.08 0.28
N HIS A 63 -9.37 4.07 -1.05
CA HIS A 63 -9.29 2.85 -1.84
C HIS A 63 -7.89 2.72 -2.42
N ILE A 64 -7.39 1.48 -2.52
CA ILE A 64 -6.10 1.21 -3.12
C ILE A 64 -6.38 0.62 -4.50
N ALA A 65 -5.92 1.29 -5.54
CA ALA A 65 -5.93 0.76 -6.89
C ALA A 65 -4.64 -0.05 -7.11
N ILE A 66 -4.80 -1.32 -7.47
CA ILE A 66 -3.70 -2.23 -7.80
C ILE A 66 -3.81 -2.63 -9.27
N HIS A 67 -2.69 -2.73 -9.95
CA HIS A 67 -2.62 -3.27 -11.30
C HIS A 67 -1.75 -4.53 -11.27
N PRO A 68 -2.36 -5.71 -11.04
CA PRO A 68 -1.61 -6.96 -11.00
C PRO A 68 -1.07 -7.29 -12.39
N ARG A 69 0.13 -7.89 -12.44
CA ARG A 69 0.74 -8.24 -13.73
C ARG A 69 -0.15 -9.19 -14.53
N GLY A 70 -0.53 -8.79 -15.74
CA GLY A 70 -1.39 -9.59 -16.62
C GLY A 70 -2.88 -9.54 -16.29
N HIS A 71 -3.30 -8.64 -15.39
CA HIS A 71 -4.70 -8.43 -15.05
C HIS A 71 -5.07 -6.95 -15.18
N ASN A 72 -6.38 -6.70 -15.31
CA ASN A 72 -6.90 -5.33 -15.33
C ASN A 72 -6.66 -4.64 -13.98
N LEU A 73 -6.70 -3.31 -13.99
CA LEU A 73 -6.76 -2.48 -12.79
C LEU A 73 -7.90 -2.95 -11.88
N GLN A 74 -7.59 -3.18 -10.60
CA GLN A 74 -8.53 -3.59 -9.57
C GLN A 74 -8.47 -2.60 -8.40
N THR A 75 -9.59 -2.40 -7.75
CA THR A 75 -9.67 -1.55 -6.56
C THR A 75 -9.94 -2.42 -5.34
N ILE A 76 -9.08 -2.33 -4.34
CA ILE A 76 -9.21 -3.04 -3.07
C ILE A 76 -9.44 -2.05 -1.92
N SER A 77 -10.12 -2.53 -0.87
CA SER A 77 -10.25 -1.79 0.38
C SER A 77 -8.90 -1.71 1.10
N ILE A 78 -8.66 -0.64 1.86
CA ILE A 78 -7.50 -0.55 2.76
C ILE A 78 -7.47 -1.69 3.81
N LEU A 79 -8.62 -2.29 4.10
CA LEU A 79 -8.75 -3.44 5.01
C LEU A 79 -8.59 -4.78 4.29
N HIS A 80 -8.09 -4.79 3.05
CA HIS A 80 -7.84 -6.03 2.33
C HIS A 80 -6.66 -6.78 2.96
N PRO A 81 -6.71 -8.12 3.07
CA PRO A 81 -5.63 -8.92 3.65
C PRO A 81 -4.27 -8.82 2.93
N HIS A 82 -4.17 -8.11 1.80
CA HIS A 82 -2.92 -7.90 1.07
C HIS A 82 -2.33 -6.50 1.29
N CYS A 83 -3.05 -5.58 1.93
CA CYS A 83 -2.58 -4.23 2.17
C CYS A 83 -1.40 -4.19 3.16
N ASP A 84 -1.50 -4.91 4.29
CA ASP A 84 -0.41 -4.95 5.27
C ASP A 84 0.86 -5.59 4.68
N PRO A 85 0.82 -6.73 3.97
CA PRO A 85 2.00 -7.31 3.33
C PRO A 85 2.64 -6.42 2.27
N MET A 86 1.85 -5.67 1.50
CA MET A 86 2.35 -4.72 0.50
C MET A 86 3.09 -3.55 1.14
N THR A 87 2.70 -3.14 2.35
CA THR A 87 3.27 -1.98 3.04
C THR A 87 4.40 -2.36 4.00
N TYR A 88 4.29 -3.53 4.63
CA TYR A 88 5.17 -3.99 5.69
C TYR A 88 5.86 -5.31 5.32
N PHE A 89 6.52 -5.35 4.16
CA PHE A 89 7.16 -6.56 3.63
C PHE A 89 8.02 -7.32 4.66
N LEU A 90 8.74 -6.60 5.54
CA LEU A 90 9.56 -7.20 6.60
C LEU A 90 8.74 -8.01 7.63
N LEU A 91 7.50 -7.61 7.89
CA LEU A 91 6.58 -8.36 8.75
C LEU A 91 6.04 -9.60 8.01
N PHE A 92 5.95 -9.56 6.68
CA PHE A 92 5.34 -10.60 5.85
C PHE A 92 6.32 -11.18 4.82
N PRO A 93 7.44 -11.80 5.26
CA PRO A 93 8.51 -12.27 4.38
C PRO A 93 8.05 -13.33 3.37
N HIS A 94 7.00 -14.08 3.71
CA HIS A 94 6.42 -15.12 2.86
C HIS A 94 5.18 -14.65 2.08
N GLY A 95 4.79 -13.38 2.23
CA GLY A 95 3.56 -12.85 1.62
C GLY A 95 2.28 -13.36 2.27
N ASP A 96 2.33 -13.76 3.55
CA ASP A 96 1.14 -14.15 4.31
C ASP A 96 0.10 -13.02 4.34
N LYS A 97 -1.16 -13.36 4.58
CA LYS A 97 -2.22 -12.36 4.71
C LYS A 97 -2.03 -11.50 5.97
N GLY A 98 -2.23 -10.20 5.81
CA GLY A 98 -2.39 -9.22 6.88
C GLY A 98 -3.69 -9.37 7.65
N TRP A 99 -3.93 -8.43 8.55
CA TRP A 99 -5.19 -8.37 9.27
C TRP A 99 -6.33 -7.93 8.33
N TYR A 100 -7.52 -8.50 8.51
CA TYR A 100 -8.72 -8.10 7.80
C TYR A 100 -9.97 -8.34 8.66
N LEU A 101 -11.09 -7.71 8.30
CA LEU A 101 -12.29 -7.61 9.15
C LEU A 101 -12.91 -8.96 9.53
N GLU A 102 -12.78 -9.96 8.66
CA GLU A 102 -13.37 -11.29 8.80
C GLU A 102 -12.37 -12.31 9.39
N LEU A 103 -11.21 -11.85 9.89
CA LEU A 103 -10.26 -12.73 10.53
C LEU A 103 -10.83 -13.25 11.87
N GLU A 104 -10.98 -14.57 11.98
CA GLU A 104 -11.53 -15.25 13.16
C GLU A 104 -10.47 -16.00 13.95
N LYS A 105 -10.75 -16.15 15.26
CA LYS A 105 -9.95 -16.99 16.15
C LYS A 105 -10.22 -18.46 15.89
N ILE A 106 -9.17 -19.27 16.05
CA ILE A 106 -9.25 -20.73 15.98
C ILE A 106 -10.18 -21.25 17.09
N ASP A 107 -10.05 -20.71 18.30
CA ASP A 107 -10.95 -21.03 19.41
C ASP A 107 -12.19 -20.12 19.39
N GLN A 108 -13.32 -20.70 18.95
CA GLN A 108 -14.61 -20.03 18.88
C GLN A 108 -15.39 -20.04 20.21
N SER A 109 -14.83 -20.63 21.29
CA SER A 109 -15.49 -20.77 22.59
C SER A 109 -15.73 -19.43 23.30
N ARG A 110 -14.90 -18.42 23.03
CA ARG A 110 -15.02 -17.09 23.65
C ARG A 110 -16.00 -16.19 22.89
N ASN A 111 -16.76 -15.37 23.63
CA ASN A 111 -17.77 -14.40 23.12
C ASN A 111 -17.29 -13.45 22.01
N ARG A 112 -15.97 -13.32 21.75
CA ARG A 112 -15.43 -12.53 20.62
C ARG A 112 -14.70 -13.44 19.63
N ARG A 113 -15.41 -13.79 18.54
CA ARG A 113 -14.90 -14.61 17.42
C ARG A 113 -13.88 -13.89 16.56
N ARG A 114 -14.08 -12.59 16.29
CA ARG A 114 -13.17 -11.79 15.46
C ARG A 114 -11.88 -11.45 16.21
N VAL A 115 -10.77 -11.47 15.48
CA VAL A 115 -9.45 -11.03 15.92
C VAL A 115 -9.40 -9.51 15.75
N SER A 116 -9.06 -8.77 16.80
CA SER A 116 -8.78 -7.33 16.63
C SER A 116 -7.41 -7.12 15.99
N MET A 117 -7.22 -5.98 15.31
CA MET A 117 -5.93 -5.61 14.73
C MET A 117 -4.81 -5.66 15.77
N LEU A 118 -5.08 -5.18 17.00
CA LEU A 118 -4.14 -5.26 18.12
C LEU A 118 -3.76 -6.70 18.46
N GLN A 119 -4.74 -7.61 18.55
CA GLN A 119 -4.48 -9.03 18.85
C GLN A 119 -3.62 -9.70 17.77
N PHE A 120 -3.89 -9.39 16.50
CA PHE A 120 -3.13 -9.92 15.37
C PHE A 120 -1.67 -9.48 15.41
N TYR A 121 -1.42 -8.18 15.54
CA TYR A 121 -0.05 -7.66 15.57
C TYR A 121 0.67 -7.99 16.87
N SER A 122 0.00 -8.01 18.02
CA SER A 122 0.63 -8.46 19.27
C SER A 122 1.10 -9.91 19.16
N TYR A 123 0.33 -10.78 18.51
CA TYR A 123 0.71 -12.17 18.29
C TYR A 123 1.90 -12.29 17.33
N ARG A 124 1.91 -11.55 16.21
CA ARG A 124 3.04 -11.57 15.25
C ARG A 124 4.33 -10.98 15.80
N LEU A 125 4.22 -9.99 16.69
CA LEU A 125 5.37 -9.37 17.35
C LEU A 125 5.82 -10.11 18.61
N ALA A 126 5.01 -11.04 19.13
CA ALA A 126 5.39 -11.84 20.28
C ALA A 126 6.52 -12.82 19.94
N ILE A 127 7.34 -13.14 20.94
CA ILE A 127 8.40 -14.13 20.80
C ILE A 127 7.75 -15.51 20.87
N HIS A 128 7.88 -16.26 19.80
CA HIS A 128 7.37 -17.62 19.67
C HIS A 128 8.49 -18.54 19.15
N PRO A 129 8.41 -19.87 19.42
CA PRO A 129 9.42 -20.82 18.96
C PRO A 129 9.44 -20.97 17.43
N THR A 130 8.38 -20.52 16.73
CA THR A 130 8.30 -20.47 15.28
C THR A 130 9.10 -19.30 14.70
N PHE A 131 9.48 -19.39 13.43
CA PHE A 131 10.20 -18.32 12.73
C PHE A 131 9.43 -16.99 12.79
N SER A 132 10.12 -15.92 13.19
CA SER A 132 9.65 -14.54 13.10
C SER A 132 10.76 -13.69 12.50
N ALA A 133 10.52 -13.07 11.34
CA ALA A 133 11.53 -12.31 10.63
C ALA A 133 12.12 -11.16 11.45
N ILE A 134 11.34 -10.59 12.38
CA ILE A 134 11.77 -9.49 13.24
C ILE A 134 12.74 -10.00 14.31
N HIS A 135 12.46 -11.16 14.90
CA HIS A 135 13.24 -11.71 16.02
C HIS A 135 14.46 -12.51 15.55
N TYR A 136 14.43 -13.04 14.33
CA TYR A 136 15.57 -13.77 13.72
C TYR A 136 16.60 -12.86 13.05
N ARG A 137 16.23 -11.61 12.74
CA ARG A 137 17.20 -10.61 12.28
C ARG A 137 17.83 -10.01 13.53
N GLU A 138 19.15 -10.12 13.64
CA GLU A 138 19.92 -9.34 14.61
C GLU A 138 19.83 -7.82 14.26
N LYS A 139 20.71 -7.00 14.85
CA LYS A 139 20.67 -5.53 14.70
C LYS A 139 20.46 -5.10 13.23
N LEU A 140 19.28 -4.54 12.94
CA LEU A 140 18.91 -4.00 11.62
C LEU A 140 19.75 -2.75 11.26
N PHE A 141 20.37 -2.13 12.25
CA PHE A 141 21.31 -1.03 12.10
C PHE A 141 22.57 -1.38 12.88
N GLN A 142 23.67 -1.58 12.17
CA GLN A 142 25.01 -1.68 12.72
C GLN A 142 25.86 -0.57 12.10
#